data_AF-A0A940JLS5-F1
#
_entry.id   AF-A0A940JLS5-F1
#
_cell.length_a   1.000
_cell.length_b   1.000
_cell.length_c   1.000
_cell.angle_alpha   90.00
_cell.angle_beta   90.00
_cell.angle_gamma   90.00
#
_symmetry.space_group_name_H-M   'P 1'
#
loop_
_entity.id
_entity.type
_entity.pdbx_description
1 polymer ?
#
loop_
_entity_poly.entity_id
_entity_poly.type
_entity_poly.pdbx_seq_one_letter_code
_entity_poly.pdbx_strand_id
1 'polypeptide(L)'
;MQDYVFSIVDGEEVVKYRPSLPNDFFGSRPYINVSAIVGKNGSGKSSLIELLYVGIYNLSRSLRLVQKTDENGENFRYEADVLFELYLSCESKIYKIHFSNNQPIVYEFNPNGIGFKRLTLVGGRTQLEVLFYSIIINYSQYAMNSEEVGHWITALFQKNDAYQCPIVLNPFRRKGLIDINNEGYLVRSRLLANLLIYNAENNDAVKRLLNNHLPTNIVFKIDDRKFKRKKSGDPYFEYLTAWGHRVLPQLYAVFFGDETFVAEDSLLNSYTKEYILNKMKKIVAHYPHYLR
;
A
#
# COMPACT_ATOMS: atom_id res chain seq x y z
N MET A 1 -19.08 11.55 20.76
CA MET A 1 -19.53 10.16 20.91
C MET A 1 -18.29 9.28 20.98
N GLN A 2 -18.25 8.34 21.91
CA GLN A 2 -17.20 7.33 21.99
C GLN A 2 -17.90 5.97 21.96
N ASP A 3 -17.68 5.21 20.89
CA ASP A 3 -18.30 3.89 20.74
C ASP A 3 -17.61 2.83 21.60
N TYR A 4 -16.38 3.09 22.05
CA TYR A 4 -15.64 2.21 22.94
C TYR A 4 -15.40 2.91 24.29
N VAL A 5 -15.68 2.19 25.37
CA VAL A 5 -15.37 2.59 26.73
C VAL A 5 -14.30 1.67 27.29
N PHE A 6 -13.23 2.28 27.78
CA PHE A 6 -12.10 1.62 28.42
C PHE A 6 -12.13 1.94 29.91
N SER A 7 -12.03 0.92 30.76
CA SER A 7 -12.10 1.06 32.21
C SER A 7 -11.31 -0.03 32.91
N ILE A 8 -10.94 0.19 34.17
CA ILE A 8 -10.42 -0.84 35.06
C ILE A 8 -11.54 -1.23 36.02
N VAL A 9 -11.85 -2.52 36.13
CA VAL A 9 -12.86 -3.08 37.03
C VAL A 9 -12.21 -4.22 37.79
N ASP A 10 -12.20 -4.15 39.13
CA ASP A 10 -11.60 -5.16 40.01
C ASP A 10 -10.13 -5.50 39.68
N GLY A 11 -9.37 -4.49 39.23
CA GLY A 11 -7.96 -4.65 38.85
C GLY A 11 -7.74 -5.17 37.43
N GLU A 12 -8.79 -5.53 36.71
CA GLU A 12 -8.74 -6.00 35.32
C GLU A 12 -9.08 -4.89 34.33
N GLU A 13 -8.37 -4.85 33.20
CA GLU A 13 -8.74 -3.97 32.09
C GLU A 13 -9.97 -4.53 31.37
N VAL A 14 -10.93 -3.63 31.10
CA VAL A 14 -12.21 -3.95 30.47
C VAL A 14 -12.47 -3.02 29.29
N VAL A 15 -12.86 -3.62 28.15
CA VAL A 15 -13.28 -2.91 26.95
C VAL A 15 -14.74 -3.21 26.64
N LYS A 16 -15.56 -2.17 26.46
CA LYS A 16 -16.98 -2.30 26.08
C LYS A 16 -17.29 -1.50 24.82
N TYR A 17 -17.88 -2.16 23.83
CA TYR A 17 -18.42 -1.52 22.63
C TYR A 17 -19.89 -1.13 22.82
N ARG A 18 -20.22 0.13 22.54
CA ARG A 18 -21.55 0.74 22.60
C ARG A 18 -21.70 1.67 21.39
N PRO A 19 -22.19 1.17 20.25
CA PRO A 19 -22.34 1.99 19.06
C PRO A 19 -23.27 3.17 19.33
N SER A 20 -22.80 4.37 19.00
CA SER A 20 -23.57 5.60 19.12
C SER A 20 -24.39 5.92 17.87
N LEU A 21 -24.07 5.29 16.74
CA LEU A 21 -24.77 5.40 15.47
C LEU A 21 -25.20 4.01 14.97
N PRO A 22 -26.31 3.91 14.21
CA PRO A 22 -26.66 2.70 13.47
C PRO A 22 -25.54 2.28 12.50
N ASN A 23 -25.38 0.98 12.27
CA ASN A 23 -24.32 0.43 11.41
C ASN A 23 -24.37 0.89 9.95
N ASP A 24 -25.52 1.39 9.49
CA ASP A 24 -25.79 1.82 8.12
C ASP A 24 -25.92 3.35 7.98
N PHE A 25 -25.55 4.11 9.01
CA PHE A 25 -25.74 5.57 9.05
C PHE A 25 -25.11 6.31 7.85
N PHE A 26 -23.92 5.90 7.38
CA PHE A 26 -23.25 6.49 6.21
C PHE A 26 -23.48 5.70 4.91
N GLY A 27 -24.36 4.72 4.92
CA GLY A 27 -24.66 3.87 3.77
C GLY A 27 -24.64 2.38 4.13
N SER A 28 -25.48 1.62 3.43
CA SER A 28 -25.67 0.21 3.68
C SER A 28 -24.63 -0.68 2.98
N ARG A 29 -24.21 -0.32 1.75
CA ARG A 29 -23.11 -0.98 1.01
C ARG A 29 -22.43 -0.05 0.00
N PRO A 30 -21.09 0.03 -0.03
CA PRO A 30 -20.18 -0.51 0.99
C PRO A 30 -20.43 0.15 2.36
N TYR A 31 -20.15 -0.56 3.45
CA TYR A 31 -20.23 0.04 4.79
C TYR A 31 -19.16 1.12 4.91
N ILE A 32 -19.59 2.38 5.04
CA ILE A 32 -18.71 3.54 5.16
C ILE A 32 -18.79 4.03 6.61
N ASN A 33 -17.64 4.44 7.16
CA ASN A 33 -17.59 5.15 8.44
C ASN A 33 -16.73 6.39 8.25
N VAL A 34 -17.22 7.54 8.73
CA VAL A 34 -16.49 8.81 8.66
C VAL A 34 -16.21 9.29 10.07
N SER A 35 -14.93 9.49 10.37
CA SER A 35 -14.45 9.99 11.65
C SER A 35 -13.63 11.26 11.46
N ALA A 36 -13.67 12.16 12.44
CA ALA A 36 -12.92 13.41 12.42
C ALA A 36 -12.25 13.68 13.78
N ILE A 37 -11.00 14.15 13.74
CA ILE A 37 -10.27 14.64 14.92
C ILE A 37 -10.20 16.16 14.84
N VAL A 38 -10.90 16.84 15.75
CA VAL A 38 -11.05 18.30 15.76
C VAL A 38 -10.53 18.87 17.08
N GLY A 39 -9.90 20.04 17.01
CA GLY A 39 -9.27 20.68 18.17
C GLY A 39 -8.51 21.95 17.77
N LYS A 40 -8.20 22.80 18.75
CA LYS A 40 -7.51 24.08 18.54
C LYS A 40 -6.11 23.89 17.94
N ASN A 41 -5.56 24.92 17.31
CA ASN A 41 -4.16 24.89 16.85
C ASN A 41 -3.23 24.60 18.04
N GLY A 42 -2.21 23.77 17.82
CA GLY A 42 -1.31 23.31 18.88
C GLY A 42 -1.86 22.22 19.81
N SER A 43 -3.10 21.74 19.64
CA SER A 43 -3.69 20.71 20.52
C SER A 43 -3.17 19.28 20.28
N GLY A 44 -2.07 19.10 19.54
CA GLY A 44 -1.46 17.78 19.30
C GLY A 44 -2.18 16.86 18.31
N LYS A 45 -3.13 17.35 17.49
CA LYS A 45 -3.85 16.50 16.52
C LYS A 45 -2.93 15.79 15.53
N SER A 46 -1.98 16.52 14.94
CA SER A 46 -0.99 15.96 14.02
C SER A 46 -0.07 15.00 14.75
N SER A 47 0.38 15.36 15.97
CA SER A 47 1.23 14.51 16.79
C SER A 47 0.57 13.19 17.16
N LEU A 48 -0.74 13.18 17.45
CA LEU A 48 -1.51 11.95 17.69
C LEU A 48 -1.49 11.03 16.46
N ILE A 49 -1.63 11.62 15.28
CA ILE A 49 -1.62 10.90 14.01
C ILE A 49 -0.19 10.41 13.67
N GLU A 50 0.85 11.18 13.97
CA GLU A 50 2.25 10.77 13.83
C GLU A 50 2.63 9.65 14.79
N LEU A 51 2.13 9.67 16.03
CA LEU A 51 2.26 8.58 16.99
C LEU A 51 1.65 7.28 16.45
N LEU A 52 0.50 7.36 15.80
CA LEU A 52 -0.12 6.21 15.14
C LEU A 52 0.78 5.65 14.02
N TYR A 53 1.43 6.52 13.23
CA TYR A 53 2.33 6.09 12.15
C TYR A 53 3.53 5.33 12.68
N VAL A 54 4.21 5.87 13.70
CA VAL A 54 5.41 5.21 14.26
C VAL A 54 5.05 3.91 14.99
N GLY A 55 3.90 3.85 15.66
CA GLY A 55 3.40 2.60 16.23
C GLY A 55 3.15 1.54 15.16
N ILE A 56 2.47 1.92 14.08
CA ILE A 56 2.23 1.00 12.97
C ILE A 56 3.53 0.56 12.30
N TYR A 57 4.50 1.46 12.12
CA TYR A 57 5.83 1.11 11.63
C TYR A 57 6.50 0.06 12.53
N ASN A 58 6.57 0.31 13.84
CA ASN A 58 7.19 -0.61 14.80
C ASN A 58 6.47 -1.96 14.86
N LEU A 59 5.13 -1.97 14.78
CA LEU A 59 4.36 -3.20 14.69
C LEU A 59 4.67 -3.97 13.40
N SER A 60 4.72 -3.27 12.28
CA SER A 60 5.00 -3.86 10.95
C SER A 60 6.38 -4.49 10.90
N ARG A 61 7.38 -3.91 11.59
CA ARG A 61 8.69 -4.54 11.77
C ARG A 61 8.61 -5.86 12.55
N SER A 62 7.83 -5.90 13.63
CA SER A 62 7.64 -7.12 14.44
C SER A 62 7.00 -8.25 13.64
N LEU A 63 6.06 -7.88 12.76
CA LEU A 63 5.38 -8.78 11.85
C LEU A 63 6.20 -9.12 10.59
N ARG A 64 7.37 -8.48 10.40
CA ARG A 64 8.24 -8.62 9.21
C ARG A 64 7.55 -8.22 7.90
N LEU A 65 6.65 -7.23 7.99
CA LEU A 65 5.94 -6.63 6.86
C LEU A 65 6.73 -5.50 6.19
N VAL A 66 7.75 -4.98 6.87
CA VAL A 66 8.68 -3.97 6.35
C VAL A 66 9.98 -4.63 5.96
N GLN A 67 10.60 -4.15 4.88
CA GLN A 67 11.94 -4.58 4.46
C GLN A 67 12.97 -4.35 5.58
N LYS A 68 14.02 -5.17 5.61
CA LYS A 68 15.08 -5.02 6.62
C LYS A 68 15.92 -3.77 6.38
N THR A 69 16.11 -3.43 5.11
CA THR A 69 16.95 -2.32 4.67
C THR A 69 16.19 -1.41 3.70
N ASP A 70 16.64 -0.17 3.58
CA ASP A 70 16.19 0.74 2.54
C ASP A 70 16.88 0.44 1.18
N GLU A 71 16.65 1.30 0.19
CA GLU A 71 17.25 1.23 -1.14
C GLU A 71 18.78 1.41 -1.15
N ASN A 72 19.35 1.99 -0.08
CA ASN A 72 20.79 2.22 0.08
C ASN A 72 21.47 1.12 0.92
N GLY A 73 20.71 0.14 1.42
CA GLY A 73 21.21 -0.93 2.27
C GLY A 73 21.28 -0.56 3.76
N GLU A 74 20.73 0.58 4.17
CA GLU A 74 20.67 0.98 5.57
C GLU A 74 19.58 0.21 6.31
N ASN A 75 19.94 -0.35 7.47
CA ASN A 75 19.01 -1.13 8.27
C ASN A 75 17.96 -0.23 8.92
N PHE A 76 16.70 -0.55 8.69
CA PHE A 76 15.62 -0.03 9.50
C PHE A 76 15.76 -0.56 10.94
N ARG A 77 15.46 0.26 11.95
CA ARG A 77 15.42 -0.12 13.38
C ARG A 77 14.06 0.18 14.00
N TYR A 78 13.79 -0.34 15.19
CA TYR A 78 12.62 0.13 15.94
C TYR A 78 12.86 1.58 16.35
N GLU A 79 11.83 2.42 16.23
CA GLU A 79 11.89 3.79 16.72
C GLU A 79 11.70 3.77 18.25
N ALA A 80 12.62 4.43 18.97
CA ALA A 80 12.63 4.49 20.43
C ALA A 80 11.88 5.73 20.94
N ASP A 81 11.72 5.84 22.26
CA ASP A 81 11.08 6.97 22.94
C ASP A 81 9.62 7.22 22.54
N VAL A 82 8.97 6.17 22.03
CA VAL A 82 7.56 6.13 21.69
C VAL A 82 6.84 5.29 22.73
N LEU A 83 6.27 5.96 23.74
CA LEU A 83 5.56 5.32 24.86
C LEU A 83 4.05 5.57 24.76
N PHE A 84 3.32 4.60 24.23
CA PHE A 84 1.86 4.65 24.21
C PHE A 84 1.25 3.26 24.03
N GLU A 85 -0.06 3.16 24.26
CA GLU A 85 -0.81 1.94 24.04
C GLU A 85 -1.87 2.16 22.95
N LEU A 86 -1.93 1.24 22.00
CA LEU A 86 -2.96 1.22 20.97
C LEU A 86 -3.94 0.10 21.25
N TYR A 87 -5.21 0.47 21.38
CA TYR A 87 -6.31 -0.47 21.48
C TYR A 87 -7.03 -0.51 20.14
N LEU A 88 -7.21 -1.70 19.59
CA LEU A 88 -7.85 -1.89 18.29
C LEU A 88 -8.68 -3.16 18.25
N SER A 89 -9.66 -3.19 17.34
CA SER A 89 -10.38 -4.42 17.02
C SER A 89 -10.06 -4.85 15.59
N CYS A 90 -9.78 -6.14 15.42
CA CYS A 90 -9.52 -6.77 14.13
C CYS A 90 -10.18 -8.15 14.13
N GLU A 91 -10.98 -8.45 13.10
CA GLU A 91 -11.73 -9.71 12.96
C GLU A 91 -12.47 -10.14 14.25
N SER A 92 -13.20 -9.21 14.87
CA SER A 92 -13.97 -9.42 16.11
C SER A 92 -13.15 -9.73 17.37
N LYS A 93 -11.82 -9.68 17.30
CA LYS A 93 -10.94 -9.71 18.46
C LYS A 93 -10.51 -8.31 18.84
N ILE A 94 -10.19 -8.12 20.12
CA ILE A 94 -9.71 -6.86 20.66
C ILE A 94 -8.25 -7.07 21.09
N TYR A 95 -7.40 -6.14 20.67
CA TYR A 95 -5.98 -6.15 20.94
C TYR A 95 -5.59 -4.90 21.70
N LYS A 96 -4.65 -5.07 22.62
CA LYS A 96 -3.83 -3.98 23.18
C LYS A 96 -2.40 -4.16 22.69
N ILE A 97 -1.82 -3.09 22.16
CA ILE A 97 -0.43 -3.08 21.71
C ILE A 97 0.31 -2.02 22.51
N HIS A 98 1.31 -2.47 23.27
CA HIS A 98 2.15 -1.61 24.08
C HIS A 98 3.41 -1.25 23.30
N PHE A 99 3.58 0.04 23.00
CA PHE A 99 4.76 0.61 22.37
C PHE A 99 5.66 1.23 23.43
N SER A 100 6.96 0.95 23.32
CA SER A 100 8.01 1.44 24.21
C SER A 100 9.33 1.52 23.42
N ASN A 101 10.48 1.59 24.09
CA ASN A 101 11.79 1.70 23.44
C ASN A 101 12.25 0.43 22.68
N ASN A 102 11.51 -0.66 22.80
CA ASN A 102 11.84 -1.96 22.24
C ASN A 102 10.72 -2.47 21.31
N GLN A 103 10.85 -3.73 20.90
CA GLN A 103 9.82 -4.44 20.15
C GLN A 103 8.43 -4.28 20.82
N PRO A 104 7.39 -3.89 20.05
CA PRO A 104 6.02 -3.82 20.55
C PRO A 104 5.55 -5.12 21.18
N ILE A 105 4.85 -5.00 22.30
CA ILE A 105 4.24 -6.15 23.00
C ILE A 105 2.74 -6.16 22.72
N VAL A 106 2.25 -7.27 22.19
CA VAL A 106 0.85 -7.43 21.82
C VAL A 106 0.14 -8.29 22.86
N TYR A 107 -1.07 -7.87 23.22
CA TYR A 107 -2.00 -8.57 24.09
C TYR A 107 -3.33 -8.77 23.37
N GLU A 108 -3.93 -9.95 23.51
CA GLU A 108 -5.27 -10.26 23.02
C GLU A 108 -6.21 -10.32 24.22
N PHE A 109 -7.29 -9.53 24.18
CA PHE A 109 -8.34 -9.59 25.19
C PHE A 109 -9.09 -10.91 25.11
N ASN A 110 -9.57 -11.37 26.27
CA ASN A 110 -10.50 -12.50 26.31
C ASN A 110 -11.79 -12.15 25.55
N PRO A 111 -12.55 -13.14 25.01
CA PRO A 111 -13.77 -12.89 24.25
C PRO A 111 -14.85 -12.09 25.01
N ASN A 112 -14.84 -12.14 26.34
CA ASN A 112 -15.74 -11.35 27.20
C ASN A 112 -15.28 -9.89 27.41
N GLY A 113 -14.13 -9.51 26.86
CA GLY A 113 -13.54 -8.18 26.98
C GLY A 113 -12.89 -7.89 28.34
N ILE A 114 -12.68 -8.90 29.19
CA ILE A 114 -12.11 -8.75 30.55
C ILE A 114 -10.77 -9.47 30.62
N GLY A 115 -9.73 -8.72 30.93
CA GLY A 115 -8.36 -9.24 30.99
C GLY A 115 -7.82 -9.63 29.61
N PHE A 116 -6.52 -9.88 29.54
CA PHE A 116 -5.82 -10.17 28.29
C PHE A 116 -4.66 -11.14 28.50
N LYS A 117 -4.26 -11.81 27.41
CA LYS A 117 -3.06 -12.66 27.36
C LYS A 117 -2.02 -12.05 26.44
N ARG A 118 -0.74 -12.15 26.80
CA ARG A 118 0.36 -11.75 25.93
C ARG A 118 0.44 -12.70 24.73
N LEU A 119 0.58 -12.13 23.53
CA LEU A 119 0.80 -12.86 22.30
C LEU A 119 2.28 -12.85 21.91
N THR A 120 2.76 -13.98 21.40
CA THR A 120 4.04 -14.07 20.71
C THR A 120 3.82 -13.80 19.23
N LEU A 121 4.37 -12.71 18.71
CA LEU A 121 4.29 -12.39 17.29
C LEU A 121 5.26 -13.29 16.50
N VAL A 122 4.70 -14.13 15.63
CA VAL A 122 5.45 -14.91 14.64
C VAL A 122 4.94 -14.47 13.27
N GLY A 123 5.80 -13.87 12.45
CA GLY A 123 5.41 -13.40 11.11
C GLY A 123 4.86 -14.52 10.23
N GLY A 124 3.79 -14.23 9.50
CA GLY A 124 3.02 -15.16 8.66
C GLY A 124 1.91 -15.93 9.37
N ARG A 125 1.51 -15.54 10.60
CA ARG A 125 0.56 -16.30 11.45
C ARG A 125 -0.36 -15.44 12.32
N THR A 126 -0.35 -14.12 12.19
CA THR A 126 -1.18 -13.26 13.06
C THR A 126 -2.27 -12.55 12.25
N GLN A 127 -3.48 -12.45 12.81
CA GLN A 127 -4.58 -11.67 12.20
C GLN A 127 -4.23 -10.17 12.09
N LEU A 128 -3.22 -9.70 12.84
CA LEU A 128 -2.70 -8.34 12.75
C LEU A 128 -1.92 -8.08 11.46
N GLU A 129 -1.61 -9.11 10.66
CA GLU A 129 -1.04 -8.89 9.31
C GLU A 129 -2.11 -8.34 8.35
N VAL A 130 -3.38 -8.55 8.65
CA VAL A 130 -4.54 -8.00 7.93
C VAL A 130 -5.03 -6.71 8.57
N LEU A 131 -4.25 -6.11 9.49
CA LEU A 131 -4.58 -4.82 10.06
C LEU A 131 -4.78 -3.83 8.90
N PHE A 132 -5.98 -3.24 8.86
CA PHE A 132 -6.51 -2.40 7.79
C PHE A 132 -5.44 -1.64 6.99
N TYR A 133 -5.32 -1.95 5.70
CA TYR A 133 -4.49 -1.16 4.80
C TYR A 133 -5.03 0.28 4.72
N SER A 134 -4.23 1.23 5.16
CA SER A 134 -4.60 2.65 5.20
C SER A 134 -3.83 3.44 4.15
N ILE A 135 -4.57 4.22 3.36
CA ILE A 135 -3.97 5.26 2.51
C ILE A 135 -4.04 6.57 3.27
N ILE A 136 -2.89 7.16 3.49
CA ILE A 136 -2.76 8.40 4.24
C ILE A 136 -2.35 9.49 3.27
N ILE A 137 -3.20 10.51 3.18
CA ILE A 137 -2.95 11.64 2.29
C ILE A 137 -2.58 12.85 3.15
N ASN A 138 -1.31 13.26 3.08
CA ASN A 138 -0.81 14.42 3.81
C ASN A 138 -0.25 15.48 2.86
N TYR A 139 -0.98 16.59 2.71
CA TYR A 139 -0.60 17.73 1.87
C TYR A 139 0.19 18.83 2.59
N SER A 140 0.51 18.67 3.88
CA SER A 140 1.37 19.62 4.58
C SER A 140 2.78 19.55 4.02
N GLN A 141 3.28 20.63 3.43
CA GLN A 141 4.60 20.66 2.80
C GLN A 141 5.73 20.45 3.80
N TYR A 142 5.55 20.92 5.04
CA TYR A 142 6.56 20.87 6.10
C TYR A 142 6.49 19.61 6.97
N ALA A 143 5.53 18.71 6.73
CA ALA A 143 5.38 17.49 7.53
C ALA A 143 6.20 16.33 6.96
N MET A 144 6.48 15.32 7.80
CA MET A 144 7.04 14.02 7.40
C MET A 144 8.38 14.12 6.63
N ASN A 145 9.20 15.12 6.93
CA ASN A 145 10.55 15.18 6.42
C ASN A 145 11.40 14.12 7.12
N SER A 146 11.88 13.10 6.38
CA SER A 146 12.69 12.02 6.94
C SER A 146 14.00 12.49 7.59
N GLU A 147 14.48 13.66 7.22
CA GLU A 147 15.67 14.29 7.85
C GLU A 147 15.34 14.93 9.22
N GLU A 148 14.06 15.13 9.52
CA GLU A 148 13.59 15.70 10.79
C GLU A 148 12.93 14.65 11.68
N VAL A 149 11.99 13.86 11.14
CA VAL A 149 11.21 12.88 11.92
C VAL A 149 11.93 11.54 12.07
N GLY A 150 13.00 11.32 11.30
CA GLY A 150 13.79 10.10 11.31
C GLY A 150 13.59 9.22 10.08
N HIS A 151 14.58 8.34 9.84
CA HIS A 151 14.64 7.48 8.66
C HIS A 151 13.48 6.47 8.58
N TRP A 152 12.88 6.08 9.70
CA TRP A 152 11.79 5.09 9.75
C TRP A 152 10.61 5.43 8.84
N ILE A 153 10.31 6.73 8.65
CA ILE A 153 9.17 7.19 7.84
C ILE A 153 9.32 6.78 6.37
N THR A 154 10.56 6.62 5.87
CA THR A 154 10.82 6.23 4.48
C THR A 154 10.24 4.85 4.17
N ALA A 155 10.18 3.95 5.15
CA ALA A 155 9.56 2.65 5.02
C ALA A 155 8.05 2.74 4.74
N LEU A 156 7.36 3.75 5.29
CA LEU A 156 5.92 3.94 5.12
C LEU A 156 5.54 4.65 3.81
N PHE A 157 6.52 5.20 3.09
CA PHE A 157 6.35 5.74 1.75
C PHE A 157 6.53 4.68 0.65
N GLN A 158 7.09 3.51 0.97
CA GLN A 158 7.48 2.51 -0.02
C GLN A 158 6.28 1.71 -0.53
N LYS A 159 5.80 2.09 -1.71
CA LYS A 159 4.71 1.42 -2.44
C LYS A 159 5.08 0.05 -3.03
N ASN A 160 6.38 -0.29 -3.04
CA ASN A 160 6.90 -1.54 -3.63
C ASN A 160 7.01 -2.67 -2.60
N ASP A 161 6.33 -2.56 -1.46
CA ASP A 161 6.16 -3.63 -0.48
C ASP A 161 4.98 -4.55 -0.82
N ALA A 162 4.33 -4.35 -1.97
CA ALA A 162 3.06 -5.00 -2.34
C ALA A 162 1.92 -4.74 -1.33
N TYR A 163 1.94 -3.57 -0.70
CA TYR A 163 0.99 -3.15 0.33
C TYR A 163 1.00 -4.06 1.57
N GLN A 164 2.16 -4.65 1.87
CA GLN A 164 2.35 -5.47 3.06
C GLN A 164 2.34 -4.63 4.34
N CYS A 165 2.84 -3.40 4.30
CA CYS A 165 2.71 -2.48 5.42
C CYS A 165 1.27 -1.92 5.47
N PRO A 166 0.60 -1.95 6.63
CA PRO A 166 -0.79 -1.52 6.79
C PRO A 166 -0.97 0.01 6.71
N ILE A 167 0.08 0.79 6.42
CA ILE A 167 0.00 2.20 6.06
C ILE A 167 0.84 2.46 4.82
N VAL A 168 0.29 3.25 3.90
CA VAL A 168 1.06 3.95 2.87
C VAL A 168 0.79 5.44 2.95
N LEU A 169 1.88 6.21 3.06
CA LEU A 169 1.87 7.67 3.02
C LEU A 169 1.94 8.17 1.58
N ASN A 170 1.14 9.18 1.25
CA ASN A 170 1.07 9.83 -0.06
C ASN A 170 0.90 11.35 0.10
N PRO A 171 1.52 12.22 -0.72
CA PRO A 171 2.47 11.93 -1.80
C PRO A 171 3.81 11.36 -1.31
N PHE A 172 4.54 10.69 -2.20
CA PHE A 172 5.89 10.20 -1.89
C PHE A 172 6.84 11.38 -1.59
N ARG A 173 7.67 11.23 -0.57
CA ARG A 173 8.67 12.23 -0.18
C ARG A 173 10.06 11.63 -0.14
N ARG A 174 11.03 12.32 -0.72
CA ARG A 174 12.46 12.01 -0.57
C ARG A 174 13.12 13.14 0.20
N LYS A 175 13.53 12.89 1.45
CA LYS A 175 14.10 13.93 2.33
C LYS A 175 13.19 15.15 2.47
N GLY A 176 11.88 14.88 2.68
CA GLY A 176 10.84 15.91 2.74
C GLY A 176 10.40 16.50 1.40
N LEU A 177 11.17 16.29 0.32
CA LEU A 177 10.87 16.86 -0.99
C LEU A 177 9.81 16.04 -1.74
N ILE A 178 8.77 16.74 -2.22
CA ILE A 178 7.74 16.20 -3.10
C ILE A 178 8.10 16.59 -4.54
N ASP A 179 8.29 15.60 -5.41
CA ASP A 179 8.41 15.84 -6.84
C ASP A 179 7.01 15.97 -7.47
N ILE A 180 6.55 17.22 -7.60
CA ILE A 180 5.22 17.52 -8.14
C ILE A 180 5.06 17.08 -9.61
N ASN A 181 6.14 17.09 -10.39
CA ASN A 181 6.09 16.68 -11.79
C ASN A 181 5.90 15.17 -11.89
N ASN A 182 6.62 14.42 -11.05
CA ASN A 182 6.42 12.99 -10.94
C ASN A 182 5.02 12.65 -10.41
N GLU A 183 4.51 13.34 -9.39
CA GLU A 183 3.13 13.13 -8.91
C GLU A 183 2.09 13.41 -10.01
N GLY A 184 2.26 14.51 -10.76
CA GLY A 184 1.40 14.82 -11.90
C GLY A 184 1.44 13.74 -12.99
N TYR A 185 2.64 13.22 -13.30
CA TYR A 185 2.81 12.10 -14.23
C TYR A 185 2.12 10.81 -13.71
N LEU A 186 2.28 10.48 -12.44
CA LEU A 186 1.68 9.29 -11.82
C LEU A 186 0.15 9.40 -11.75
N VAL A 187 -0.42 10.58 -11.44
CA VAL A 187 -1.87 10.81 -11.45
C VAL A 187 -2.44 10.60 -12.86
N ARG A 188 -1.80 11.15 -13.90
CA ARG A 188 -2.21 10.93 -15.30
C ARG A 188 -2.12 9.46 -15.69
N SER A 189 -1.08 8.76 -15.25
CA SER A 189 -0.91 7.32 -15.49
C SER A 189 -2.02 6.49 -14.82
N ARG A 190 -2.39 6.82 -13.57
CA ARG A 190 -3.50 6.15 -12.85
C ARG A 190 -4.85 6.43 -13.51
N LEU A 191 -5.08 7.67 -13.94
CA LEU A 191 -6.28 8.03 -14.69
C LEU A 191 -6.40 7.21 -15.98
N LEU A 192 -5.30 7.11 -16.74
CA LEU A 192 -5.24 6.32 -17.95
C LEU A 192 -5.47 4.83 -17.67
N ALA A 193 -4.84 4.29 -16.63
CA ALA A 193 -5.06 2.91 -16.22
C ALA A 193 -6.54 2.66 -15.94
N ASN A 194 -7.19 3.54 -15.16
CA ASN A 194 -8.62 3.44 -14.84
C ASN A 194 -9.52 3.52 -16.09
N LEU A 195 -9.17 4.35 -17.07
CA LEU A 195 -9.88 4.45 -18.35
C LEU A 195 -9.74 3.20 -19.23
N LEU A 196 -8.62 2.49 -19.09
CA LEU A 196 -8.27 1.32 -19.89
C LEU A 196 -8.44 0.01 -19.12
N ILE A 197 -9.06 0.05 -17.92
CA ILE A 197 -9.45 -1.19 -17.23
C ILE A 197 -10.40 -1.92 -18.16
N TYR A 198 -9.99 -3.12 -18.56
CA TYR A 198 -10.79 -4.00 -19.38
C TYR A 198 -11.96 -4.54 -18.55
N ASN A 199 -13.18 -4.32 -19.01
CA ASN A 199 -14.36 -4.96 -18.45
C ASN A 199 -14.63 -6.24 -19.25
N ALA A 200 -14.32 -7.39 -18.65
CA ALA A 200 -14.52 -8.70 -19.25
C ALA A 200 -15.99 -9.03 -19.55
N GLU A 201 -16.94 -8.47 -18.79
CA GLU A 201 -18.38 -8.70 -19.03
C GLU A 201 -18.88 -7.98 -20.28
N ASN A 202 -18.31 -6.82 -20.61
CA ASN A 202 -18.71 -6.00 -21.75
C ASN A 202 -17.71 -6.04 -22.91
N ASN A 203 -16.63 -6.83 -22.79
CA ASN A 203 -15.56 -6.94 -23.77
C ASN A 203 -14.94 -5.59 -24.21
N ASP A 204 -14.98 -4.58 -23.34
CA ASP A 204 -14.54 -3.21 -23.65
C ASP A 204 -13.91 -2.52 -22.43
N ALA A 205 -13.13 -1.48 -22.66
CA ALA A 205 -12.54 -0.66 -21.60
C ALA A 205 -13.58 0.21 -20.89
N VAL A 206 -13.35 0.52 -19.61
CA VAL A 206 -14.14 1.47 -18.81
C VAL A 206 -13.90 2.90 -19.32
N LYS A 207 -14.52 3.25 -20.46
CA LYS A 207 -14.37 4.56 -21.14
C LYS A 207 -15.09 5.72 -20.45
N ARG A 208 -15.53 5.58 -19.19
CA ARG A 208 -16.29 6.62 -18.48
C ARG A 208 -15.41 7.34 -17.46
N LEU A 209 -15.18 8.63 -17.67
CA LEU A 209 -14.64 9.54 -16.66
C LEU A 209 -15.76 10.05 -15.74
N LEU A 210 -15.38 10.70 -14.65
CA LEU A 210 -16.29 11.47 -13.81
C LEU A 210 -17.12 12.44 -14.67
N ASN A 211 -18.43 12.52 -14.41
CA ASN A 211 -19.37 13.48 -14.99
C ASN A 211 -19.58 13.38 -16.52
N ASN A 212 -19.82 12.18 -17.05
CA ASN A 212 -20.22 11.95 -18.45
C ASN A 212 -19.18 12.35 -19.51
N HIS A 213 -17.94 12.61 -19.15
CA HIS A 213 -16.88 12.86 -20.13
C HIS A 213 -16.37 11.55 -20.72
N LEU A 214 -16.27 11.52 -22.05
CA LEU A 214 -15.72 10.39 -22.80
C LEU A 214 -14.38 10.81 -23.42
N PRO A 215 -13.30 10.02 -23.25
CA PRO A 215 -12.05 10.28 -23.95
C PRO A 215 -12.25 10.09 -25.46
N THR A 216 -11.91 11.10 -26.25
CA THR A 216 -12.01 11.03 -27.72
C THR A 216 -10.75 10.44 -28.36
N ASN A 217 -9.58 10.78 -27.83
CA ASN A 217 -8.29 10.32 -28.32
C ASN A 217 -7.33 10.07 -27.16
N ILE A 218 -6.50 9.02 -27.28
CA ILE A 218 -5.41 8.74 -26.36
C ILE A 218 -4.13 8.66 -27.19
N VAL A 219 -3.17 9.54 -26.88
CA VAL A 219 -1.88 9.59 -27.59
C VAL A 219 -0.81 8.99 -26.69
N PHE A 220 -0.14 7.95 -27.21
CA PHE A 220 0.98 7.31 -26.55
C PHE A 220 2.29 7.72 -27.19
N LYS A 221 3.31 7.94 -26.37
CA LYS A 221 4.70 8.09 -26.80
C LYS A 221 5.56 7.08 -26.07
N ILE A 222 6.27 6.25 -26.82
CA ILE A 222 7.25 5.32 -26.25
C ILE A 222 8.37 6.13 -25.62
N ASP A 223 8.73 5.78 -24.37
CA ASP A 223 9.94 6.30 -23.74
C ASP A 223 11.14 5.43 -24.14
N ASP A 224 11.74 5.78 -25.27
CA ASP A 224 12.87 5.07 -25.87
C ASP A 224 14.06 4.86 -24.93
N ARG A 225 14.21 5.72 -23.91
CA ARG A 225 15.28 5.61 -22.91
C ARG A 225 15.15 4.37 -22.04
N LYS A 226 13.97 3.74 -22.00
CA LYS A 226 13.71 2.51 -21.22
C LYS A 226 14.15 1.23 -21.93
N PHE A 227 14.58 1.31 -23.19
CA PHE A 227 14.93 0.15 -24.00
C PHE A 227 16.41 0.14 -24.34
N LYS A 228 16.98 -1.06 -24.40
CA LYS A 228 18.37 -1.24 -24.84
C LYS A 228 18.48 -0.94 -26.33
N ARG A 229 19.64 -0.44 -26.74
CA ARG A 229 19.96 -0.18 -28.15
C ARG A 229 21.23 -0.91 -28.53
N LYS A 230 21.30 -1.35 -29.79
CA LYS A 230 22.50 -1.89 -30.42
C LYS A 230 23.48 -0.75 -30.69
N LYS A 231 24.74 -1.09 -31.02
CA LYS A 231 25.73 -0.10 -31.48
C LYS A 231 25.28 0.66 -32.73
N SER A 232 24.44 0.06 -33.57
CA SER A 232 23.82 0.70 -34.74
C SER A 232 22.77 1.76 -34.39
N GLY A 233 22.33 1.86 -33.14
CA GLY A 233 21.24 2.73 -32.71
C GLY A 233 19.86 2.05 -32.70
N ASP A 234 19.72 0.88 -33.34
CA ASP A 234 18.45 0.14 -33.37
C ASP A 234 18.06 -0.39 -31.99
N PRO A 235 16.76 -0.54 -31.70
CA PRO A 235 16.33 -1.20 -30.47
C PRO A 235 16.83 -2.64 -30.40
N TYR A 236 17.16 -3.05 -29.19
CA TYR A 236 17.58 -4.41 -28.86
C TYR A 236 16.55 -5.02 -27.91
N PHE A 237 15.83 -6.03 -28.41
CA PHE A 237 14.77 -6.72 -27.69
C PHE A 237 15.27 -8.04 -27.10
N GLU A 238 16.07 -7.94 -26.05
CA GLU A 238 16.73 -9.08 -25.40
C GLU A 238 15.71 -10.10 -24.88
N TYR A 239 14.67 -9.62 -24.18
CA TYR A 239 13.72 -10.48 -23.51
C TYR A 239 12.75 -11.12 -24.49
N LEU A 240 12.34 -10.39 -25.52
CA LEU A 240 11.51 -10.91 -26.60
C LEU A 240 12.22 -12.08 -27.31
N THR A 241 13.49 -11.92 -27.67
CA THR A 241 14.25 -12.98 -28.33
C THR A 241 14.46 -14.18 -27.39
N ALA A 242 14.82 -13.96 -26.13
CA ALA A 242 15.13 -15.04 -25.21
C ALA A 242 13.90 -15.82 -24.72
N TRP A 243 12.80 -15.13 -24.42
CA TRP A 243 11.66 -15.69 -23.66
C TRP A 243 10.31 -15.58 -24.36
N GLY A 244 10.20 -14.76 -25.40
CA GLY A 244 8.91 -14.46 -26.05
C GLY A 244 8.16 -15.70 -26.51
N HIS A 245 8.85 -16.64 -27.16
CA HIS A 245 8.27 -17.88 -27.68
C HIS A 245 7.64 -18.79 -26.60
N ARG A 246 8.06 -18.68 -25.34
CA ARG A 246 7.53 -19.51 -24.24
C ARG A 246 6.44 -18.79 -23.45
N VAL A 247 6.66 -17.50 -23.19
CA VAL A 247 5.85 -16.73 -22.24
C VAL A 247 4.64 -16.08 -22.92
N LEU A 248 4.79 -15.58 -24.15
CA LEU A 248 3.70 -14.86 -24.82
C LEU A 248 2.48 -15.74 -25.13
N PRO A 249 2.61 -16.99 -25.62
CA PRO A 249 1.45 -17.85 -25.86
C PRO A 249 0.62 -18.09 -24.59
N GLN A 250 1.29 -18.33 -23.46
CA GLN A 250 0.61 -18.51 -22.16
C GLN A 250 -0.10 -17.23 -21.72
N LEU A 251 0.53 -16.07 -21.92
CA LEU A 251 -0.07 -14.78 -21.61
C LEU A 251 -1.30 -14.52 -22.49
N TYR A 252 -1.24 -14.85 -23.77
CA TYR A 252 -2.38 -14.70 -24.67
C TYR A 252 -3.53 -15.66 -24.35
N ALA A 253 -3.22 -16.91 -23.97
CA ALA A 253 -4.24 -17.84 -23.48
C ALA A 253 -5.00 -17.27 -22.27
N VAL A 254 -4.28 -16.66 -21.31
CA VAL A 254 -4.89 -16.10 -20.09
C VAL A 254 -5.70 -14.84 -20.37
N PHE A 255 -5.19 -13.91 -21.16
CA PHE A 255 -5.82 -12.60 -21.35
C PHE A 255 -6.80 -12.55 -22.54
N PHE A 256 -6.62 -13.39 -23.55
CA PHE A 256 -7.43 -13.41 -24.77
C PHE A 256 -8.16 -14.73 -24.99
N GLY A 257 -7.89 -15.77 -24.20
CA GLY A 257 -8.46 -17.11 -24.42
C GLY A 257 -7.87 -17.82 -25.64
N ASP A 258 -6.77 -17.30 -26.22
CA ASP A 258 -6.17 -17.81 -27.46
C ASP A 258 -4.63 -17.79 -27.36
N GLU A 259 -4.02 -18.96 -27.24
CA GLU A 259 -2.56 -19.11 -27.22
C GLU A 259 -1.89 -18.86 -28.59
N THR A 260 -2.67 -18.95 -29.66
CA THR A 260 -2.22 -18.79 -31.04
C THR A 260 -2.34 -17.36 -31.54
N PHE A 261 -2.78 -16.44 -30.68
CA PHE A 261 -2.92 -15.03 -31.01
C PHE A 261 -1.63 -14.44 -31.60
N VAL A 262 -1.72 -13.94 -32.83
CA VAL A 262 -0.62 -13.27 -33.50
C VAL A 262 -0.91 -11.76 -33.53
N ALA A 263 -0.23 -11.04 -32.65
CA ALA A 263 -0.27 -9.59 -32.66
C ALA A 263 0.39 -9.02 -33.95
N GLU A 264 -0.16 -7.92 -34.47
CA GLU A 264 0.30 -7.22 -35.68
C GLU A 264 1.82 -6.97 -35.67
N ASP A 265 2.50 -7.28 -36.78
CA ASP A 265 3.95 -7.11 -36.88
C ASP A 265 4.31 -5.64 -37.07
N SER A 266 4.51 -4.95 -35.95
CA SER A 266 4.90 -3.55 -35.90
C SER A 266 6.01 -3.34 -34.88
N LEU A 267 6.81 -2.31 -35.09
CA LEU A 267 7.86 -1.92 -34.14
C LEU A 267 7.29 -1.65 -32.74
N LEU A 268 6.11 -1.02 -32.67
CA LEU A 268 5.38 -0.79 -31.42
C LEU A 268 5.04 -2.10 -30.71
N ASN A 269 4.61 -3.13 -31.46
CA ASN A 269 4.33 -4.45 -30.90
C ASN A 269 5.61 -5.10 -30.34
N SER A 270 6.75 -4.97 -31.03
CA SER A 270 8.03 -5.46 -30.52
C SER A 270 8.43 -4.76 -29.20
N TYR A 271 8.31 -3.43 -29.13
CA TYR A 271 8.51 -2.66 -27.90
C TYR A 271 7.57 -3.09 -26.78
N THR A 272 6.30 -3.34 -27.11
CA THR A 272 5.28 -3.76 -26.14
C THR A 272 5.61 -5.13 -25.55
N LYS A 273 5.93 -6.12 -26.39
CA LYS A 273 6.30 -7.47 -25.95
C LYS A 273 7.57 -7.43 -25.09
N GLU A 274 8.61 -6.69 -25.51
CA GLU A 274 9.83 -6.49 -24.72
C GLU A 274 9.52 -5.88 -23.35
N TYR A 275 8.67 -4.85 -23.31
CA TYR A 275 8.29 -4.18 -22.06
C TYR A 275 7.55 -5.12 -21.11
N ILE A 276 6.56 -5.87 -21.60
CA ILE A 276 5.78 -6.83 -20.80
C ILE A 276 6.71 -7.88 -20.20
N LEU A 277 7.57 -8.51 -21.00
CA LEU A 277 8.49 -9.55 -20.54
C LEU A 277 9.49 -9.02 -19.51
N ASN A 278 10.07 -7.84 -19.75
CA ASN A 278 10.96 -7.18 -18.78
C ASN A 278 10.22 -6.86 -17.47
N LYS A 279 8.97 -6.39 -17.55
CA LYS A 279 8.16 -6.09 -16.37
C LYS A 279 7.79 -7.34 -15.58
N MET A 280 7.41 -8.44 -16.23
CA MET A 280 7.16 -9.71 -15.55
C MET A 280 8.40 -10.18 -14.78
N LYS A 281 9.58 -10.17 -15.41
CA LYS A 281 10.85 -10.48 -14.74
C LYS A 281 11.10 -9.58 -13.53
N LYS A 282 10.92 -8.26 -13.69
CA LYS A 282 11.12 -7.30 -12.59
C LYS A 282 10.15 -7.54 -11.44
N ILE A 283 8.88 -7.83 -11.72
CA ILE A 283 7.88 -8.13 -10.69
C ILE A 283 8.33 -9.35 -9.89
N VAL A 284 8.65 -10.45 -10.57
CA VAL A 284 9.13 -11.68 -9.91
C VAL A 284 10.39 -11.43 -9.06
N ALA A 285 11.31 -10.60 -9.54
CA ALA A 285 12.54 -10.27 -8.81
C ALA A 285 12.30 -9.35 -7.59
N HIS A 286 11.36 -8.41 -7.67
CA HIS A 286 11.09 -7.44 -6.60
C HIS A 286 10.08 -7.95 -5.57
N TYR A 287 9.25 -8.93 -5.95
CA TYR A 287 8.16 -9.44 -5.12
C TYR A 287 8.29 -10.97 -4.96
N PRO A 288 9.21 -11.46 -4.10
CA PRO A 288 9.50 -12.89 -3.95
C PRO A 288 8.31 -13.72 -3.48
N HIS A 289 7.26 -13.10 -2.94
CA HIS A 289 6.04 -13.81 -2.55
C HIS A 289 5.23 -14.32 -3.75
N TYR A 290 5.43 -13.78 -4.96
CA TYR A 290 4.86 -14.33 -6.20
C TYR A 290 5.64 -15.54 -6.75
N LEU A 291 6.77 -15.92 -6.15
CA LEU A 291 7.51 -17.14 -6.49
C LEU A 291 7.04 -18.38 -5.72
N ARG A 292 6.10 -18.21 -4.78
CA ARG A 292 5.57 -19.30 -3.95
C ARG A 292 4.44 -20.05 -4.63
#